data_AF-A0A514CD12-F1
#
_entry.id   AF-A0A514CD12-F1
#
_cell.length_a   1.000
_cell.length_b   1.000
_cell.length_c   1.000
_cell.angle_alpha   90.00
_cell.angle_beta   90.00
_cell.angle_gamma   90.00
#
_symmetry.space_group_name_H-M   'P 1'
#
loop_
_entity.id
_entity.type
_entity.pdbx_description
1 polymer ?
#
loop_
_entity_poly.entity_id
_entity_poly.type
_entity_poly.pdbx_seq_one_letter_code
_entity_poly.pdbx_strand_id
1 'polypeptide(L)'
;MAQDTPIYLVLKSSKQSIRPAEFFISGVQDIRVAQSSIGEIFTSSQSLRKESLEIKDGVVKSTEGFIEGMLYTDRSKRPVVVQVQEMNVAEKSATDGKIKGQIGLSLRFLLDGDSLVHLLDYDGGARYTRSLGRYAVIGSAMEQSLGNALNYFNEWINQQAPRNIKLAQGLDLEIVDYPAAEKGDTVFYHPDRKLDWDDFKARPHTGSSYAASIFTSFAWEGDPKVEDGRVKLELVVKVFMLKSSSWARSSRKDAYGINHEQRHFDITKIVVERFKEKVRQLELGPEDYDGRIGYLYIETYREMNKMQEAYDDETDHGRNKDAQRKWNEYIDQELAKYR
;
A
#
# COMPACT_ATOMS: atom_id res chain seq x y z
N MET A 1 4.42 51.01 -31.13
CA MET A 1 4.68 49.61 -30.75
C MET A 1 3.33 48.99 -30.44
N ALA A 2 2.76 48.23 -31.38
CA ALA A 2 1.52 47.52 -31.13
C ALA A 2 1.84 46.38 -30.16
N GLN A 3 1.21 46.40 -28.99
CA GLN A 3 1.28 45.29 -28.05
C GLN A 3 0.44 44.17 -28.67
N ASP A 4 1.10 43.24 -29.38
CA ASP A 4 0.46 42.08 -29.99
C ASP A 4 -0.39 41.40 -28.91
N THR A 5 -1.72 41.42 -29.09
CA THR A 5 -2.63 40.87 -28.09
C THR A 5 -2.45 39.35 -28.06
N PRO A 6 -2.20 38.73 -26.90
CA PRO A 6 -1.98 37.29 -26.80
C PRO A 6 -3.15 36.49 -27.39
N ILE A 7 -2.83 35.43 -28.12
CA ILE A 7 -3.83 34.50 -28.65
C ILE A 7 -4.15 33.47 -27.58
N TYR A 8 -5.44 33.37 -27.27
CA TYR A 8 -5.94 32.44 -26.28
C TYR A 8 -6.65 31.25 -26.93
N LEU A 9 -6.27 30.05 -26.50
CA LEU A 9 -7.05 28.83 -26.68
C LEU A 9 -8.20 28.82 -25.68
N VAL A 10 -9.42 28.58 -26.16
CA VAL A 10 -10.59 28.38 -25.30
C VAL A 10 -10.97 26.90 -25.40
N LEU A 11 -10.90 26.19 -24.28
CA LEU A 11 -11.43 24.84 -24.16
C LEU A 11 -12.94 24.93 -23.98
N LYS A 12 -13.70 24.25 -24.83
CA LYS A 12 -15.15 24.18 -24.71
C LYS A 12 -15.53 23.03 -23.77
N SER A 13 -16.50 23.30 -22.91
CA SER A 13 -17.18 22.25 -22.16
C SER A 13 -17.78 21.23 -23.14
N SER A 14 -17.35 19.97 -23.01
CA SER A 14 -18.03 18.84 -23.65
C SER A 14 -19.45 18.73 -23.07
N LYS A 15 -20.46 18.42 -23.86
CA LYS A 15 -21.75 18.00 -23.30
C LYS A 15 -21.54 16.61 -22.68
N GLN A 16 -21.63 16.51 -21.36
CA GLN A 16 -21.49 15.29 -20.52
C GLN A 16 -21.47 13.97 -21.28
N SER A 17 -20.34 13.25 -21.22
CA SER A 17 -20.12 12.02 -21.99
C SER A 17 -19.61 10.82 -21.17
N ILE A 18 -19.25 10.99 -19.90
CA ILE A 18 -18.80 9.87 -19.04
C ILE A 18 -19.48 9.96 -17.68
N ARG A 19 -19.99 8.83 -17.19
CA ARG A 19 -20.47 8.68 -15.81
C ARG A 19 -19.56 7.70 -15.07
N PRO A 20 -18.52 8.19 -14.37
CA PRO A 20 -17.58 7.34 -13.66
C PRO A 20 -18.27 6.45 -12.61
N ALA A 21 -17.86 5.19 -12.52
CA ALA A 21 -18.36 4.26 -11.50
C ALA A 21 -17.50 4.26 -10.23
N GLU A 22 -16.20 4.55 -10.35
CA GLU A 22 -15.20 4.34 -9.30
C GLU A 22 -14.62 5.62 -8.69
N PHE A 23 -14.74 6.77 -9.36
CA PHE A 23 -14.08 8.01 -8.95
C PHE A 23 -14.87 9.28 -9.26
N PHE A 24 -14.42 10.40 -8.70
CA PHE A 24 -14.68 11.75 -9.20
C PHE A 24 -13.37 12.54 -9.21
N ILE A 25 -13.27 13.56 -10.06
CA ILE A 25 -12.11 14.46 -10.03
C ILE A 25 -12.27 15.48 -8.91
N SER A 26 -11.37 15.47 -7.92
CA SER A 26 -11.39 16.37 -6.76
C SER A 26 -10.65 17.69 -7.01
N GLY A 27 -9.70 17.71 -7.97
CA GLY A 27 -9.01 18.93 -8.38
C GLY A 27 -8.03 18.72 -9.52
N VAL A 28 -7.55 19.82 -10.09
CA VAL A 28 -6.49 19.84 -11.11
C VAL A 28 -5.29 20.65 -10.62
N GLN A 29 -4.09 20.17 -10.92
CA GLN A 29 -2.84 20.84 -10.61
C GLN A 29 -2.00 21.00 -11.88
N ASP A 30 -1.43 22.19 -12.12
CA ASP A 30 -0.49 22.41 -13.22
C ASP A 30 0.94 22.33 -12.67
N ILE A 31 1.63 21.23 -12.97
CA ILE A 31 3.00 20.99 -12.53
C ILE A 31 4.02 21.16 -13.66
N ARG A 32 3.62 21.78 -14.77
CA ARG A 32 4.52 22.14 -15.88
C ARG A 32 5.51 23.22 -15.45
N VAL A 33 6.72 23.18 -16.00
CA VAL A 33 7.79 24.16 -15.71
C VAL A 33 7.50 25.54 -16.34
N ALA A 34 6.79 25.59 -17.47
CA ALA A 34 6.43 26.82 -18.19
C ALA A 34 4.92 27.05 -18.17
N GLN A 35 4.39 27.65 -17.10
CA GLN A 35 2.96 27.61 -16.78
C GLN A 35 2.06 28.51 -17.64
N SER A 36 2.54 29.63 -18.18
CA SER A 36 1.68 30.55 -18.95
C SER A 36 1.43 30.08 -20.39
N SER A 37 2.47 29.63 -21.08
CA SER A 37 2.41 29.22 -22.49
C SER A 37 2.13 27.72 -22.64
N ILE A 38 1.40 27.36 -23.70
CA ILE A 38 1.24 25.98 -24.18
C ILE A 38 1.91 25.79 -25.55
N GLY A 39 2.88 26.64 -25.90
CA GLY A 39 3.64 26.54 -27.16
C GLY A 39 3.41 27.71 -28.08
N GLU A 40 3.77 27.57 -29.35
CA GLU A 40 3.72 28.66 -30.32
C GLU A 40 3.03 28.24 -31.62
N ILE A 41 2.22 29.14 -32.18
CA ILE A 41 1.40 28.90 -33.36
C ILE A 41 1.61 29.97 -34.43
N PHE A 42 1.39 29.62 -35.69
CA PHE A 42 1.44 30.55 -36.81
C PHE A 42 0.17 31.41 -36.90
N THR A 43 0.34 32.73 -36.93
CA THR A 43 -0.76 33.70 -36.86
C THR A 43 -0.93 34.53 -38.14
N SER A 44 0.16 34.79 -38.86
CA SER A 44 0.19 35.60 -40.08
C SER A 44 0.87 34.88 -41.25
N SER A 45 0.29 35.00 -42.44
CA SER A 45 0.84 34.48 -43.70
C SER A 45 2.04 35.29 -44.21
N GLN A 46 2.15 36.57 -43.82
CA GLN A 46 3.09 37.49 -44.44
C GLN A 46 4.51 37.38 -43.87
N SER A 47 4.66 36.90 -42.63
CA SER A 47 5.95 36.86 -41.91
C SER A 47 6.35 35.49 -41.39
N LEU A 48 5.53 34.45 -41.56
CA LEU A 48 5.72 33.13 -40.91
C LEU A 48 6.02 33.25 -39.40
N ARG A 49 5.53 34.30 -38.76
CA ARG A 49 5.78 34.55 -37.35
C ARG A 49 4.94 33.60 -36.52
N LYS A 50 5.59 33.03 -35.51
CA LYS A 50 4.92 32.30 -34.44
C LYS A 50 4.64 33.24 -33.27
N GLU A 51 3.50 33.06 -32.64
CA GLU A 51 3.13 33.75 -31.41
C GLU A 51 2.86 32.73 -30.31
N SER A 52 3.15 33.11 -29.06
CA SER A 52 2.84 32.28 -27.90
C SER A 52 1.34 32.05 -27.81
N LEU A 53 0.96 30.79 -27.65
CA LEU A 53 -0.40 30.35 -27.38
C LEU A 53 -0.55 30.13 -25.88
N GLU A 54 -1.57 30.73 -25.29
CA GLU A 54 -1.93 30.53 -23.90
C GLU A 54 -3.34 29.95 -23.79
N ILE A 55 -3.69 29.32 -22.67
CA ILE A 55 -5.07 28.91 -22.41
C ILE A 55 -5.79 30.03 -21.69
N LYS A 56 -6.99 30.39 -22.18
CA LYS A 56 -7.85 31.38 -21.54
C LYS A 56 -8.12 30.96 -20.09
N ASP A 57 -8.03 31.90 -19.14
CA ASP A 57 -8.24 31.64 -17.71
C ASP A 57 -7.20 30.68 -17.05
N GLY A 58 -6.14 30.30 -17.78
CA GLY A 58 -5.08 29.40 -17.29
C GLY A 58 -5.42 27.92 -17.43
N VAL A 59 -4.39 27.07 -17.36
CA VAL A 59 -4.52 25.62 -17.59
C VAL A 59 -5.39 24.94 -16.56
N VAL A 60 -5.23 25.25 -15.26
CA VAL A 60 -6.00 24.63 -14.17
C VAL A 60 -7.50 24.84 -14.39
N LYS A 61 -7.95 26.11 -14.38
CA LYS A 61 -9.38 26.45 -14.46
C LYS A 61 -10.03 26.00 -15.76
N SER A 62 -9.33 26.09 -16.90
CA SER A 62 -9.86 25.61 -18.18
C SER A 62 -9.95 24.08 -18.24
N THR A 63 -8.99 23.36 -17.65
CA THR A 63 -9.02 21.88 -17.59
C THR A 63 -10.13 21.41 -16.64
N GLU A 64 -10.29 22.06 -15.49
CA GLU A 64 -11.41 21.81 -14.57
C GLU A 64 -12.76 22.00 -15.27
N GLY A 65 -12.98 23.13 -15.92
CA GLY A 65 -14.23 23.38 -16.65
C GLY A 65 -14.48 22.40 -17.80
N PHE A 66 -13.43 21.90 -18.46
CA PHE A 66 -13.54 20.84 -19.44
C PHE A 66 -13.97 19.51 -18.80
N ILE A 67 -13.33 19.11 -17.70
CA ILE A 67 -13.62 17.89 -16.94
C ILE A 67 -15.06 17.92 -16.39
N GLU A 68 -15.48 19.03 -15.77
CA GLU A 68 -16.83 19.22 -15.25
C GLU A 68 -17.91 19.15 -16.35
N GLY A 69 -17.57 19.62 -17.55
CA GLY A 69 -18.41 19.42 -18.73
C GLY A 69 -18.56 17.96 -19.12
N MET A 70 -17.46 17.21 -19.10
CA MET A 70 -17.39 15.86 -19.63
C MET A 70 -17.86 14.77 -18.66
N LEU A 71 -17.58 14.92 -17.36
CA LEU A 71 -17.81 13.92 -16.33
C LEU A 71 -19.02 14.25 -15.45
N TYR A 72 -19.81 13.24 -15.10
CA TYR A 72 -20.70 13.33 -13.94
C TYR A 72 -19.90 13.29 -12.64
N THR A 73 -20.24 14.15 -11.68
CA THR A 73 -19.63 14.16 -10.35
C THR A 73 -20.49 13.38 -9.36
N ASP A 74 -19.94 12.32 -8.79
CA ASP A 74 -20.48 11.61 -7.62
C ASP A 74 -19.43 11.64 -6.51
N ARG A 75 -19.65 12.50 -5.50
CA ARG A 75 -18.71 12.71 -4.39
C ARG A 75 -18.68 11.54 -3.39
N SER A 76 -19.54 10.53 -3.55
CA SER A 76 -19.42 9.27 -2.79
C SER A 76 -18.32 8.35 -3.32
N LYS A 77 -17.76 8.65 -4.50
CA LYS A 77 -16.71 7.87 -5.15
C LYS A 77 -15.32 8.33 -4.73
N ARG A 78 -14.28 7.64 -5.19
CA ARG A 78 -12.89 7.97 -4.84
C ARG A 78 -12.51 9.35 -5.40
N PRO A 79 -11.98 10.26 -4.57
CA PRO A 79 -11.47 11.54 -5.05
C PRO A 79 -10.15 11.33 -5.81
N VAL A 80 -10.03 11.94 -6.99
CA VAL A 80 -8.84 11.85 -7.84
C VAL A 80 -8.36 13.25 -8.23
N VAL A 81 -7.08 13.52 -7.99
CA VAL A 81 -6.40 14.72 -8.47
C VAL A 81 -5.78 14.43 -9.85
N VAL A 82 -5.93 15.37 -10.78
CA VAL A 82 -5.25 15.35 -12.08
C VAL A 82 -4.10 16.34 -12.08
N GLN A 83 -2.88 15.86 -12.28
CA GLN A 83 -1.69 16.68 -12.49
C GLN A 83 -1.38 16.81 -13.98
N VAL A 84 -1.36 18.02 -14.50
CA VAL A 84 -0.91 18.32 -15.87
C VAL A 84 0.61 18.41 -15.88
N GLN A 85 1.26 17.46 -16.54
CA GLN A 85 2.73 17.37 -16.67
C GLN A 85 3.22 17.93 -18.00
N GLU A 86 2.42 17.77 -19.05
CA GLU A 86 2.65 18.35 -20.37
C GLU A 86 1.30 18.77 -20.97
N MET A 87 1.27 19.95 -21.57
CA MET A 87 0.18 20.42 -22.40
C MET A 87 0.78 21.42 -23.37
N ASN A 88 1.13 20.94 -24.57
CA ASN A 88 1.84 21.74 -25.56
C ASN A 88 1.22 21.64 -26.96
N VAL A 89 1.52 22.64 -27.76
CA VAL A 89 1.14 22.78 -29.16
C VAL A 89 2.39 23.15 -29.95
N ALA A 90 2.73 22.32 -30.92
CA ALA A 90 3.84 22.55 -31.82
C ALA A 90 3.36 22.56 -33.27
N GLU A 91 3.61 23.66 -33.98
CA GLU A 91 3.25 23.79 -35.39
C GLU A 91 4.48 23.85 -36.31
N LYS A 92 4.34 23.24 -37.48
CA LYS A 92 5.26 23.32 -38.61
C LYS A 92 4.49 23.74 -39.86
N SER A 93 5.06 24.68 -40.61
CA SER A 93 4.55 25.02 -41.94
C SER A 93 4.83 23.87 -42.91
N ALA A 94 3.87 23.53 -43.77
CA ALA A 94 4.02 22.50 -44.80
C ALA A 94 4.09 23.14 -46.19
N THR A 95 4.68 22.40 -47.14
CA THR A 95 4.91 22.85 -48.52
C THR A 95 3.63 23.05 -49.33
N ASP A 96 2.49 22.55 -48.84
CA ASP A 96 1.15 22.68 -49.43
C ASP A 96 0.40 23.95 -48.95
N GLY A 97 1.07 24.85 -48.23
CA GLY A 97 0.48 26.06 -47.67
C GLY A 97 -0.41 25.81 -46.45
N LYS A 98 -0.44 24.58 -45.91
CA LYS A 98 -1.14 24.24 -44.66
C LYS A 98 -0.18 24.25 -43.49
N ILE A 99 -0.74 24.36 -42.30
CA ILE A 99 -0.01 24.22 -41.04
C ILE A 99 -0.32 22.85 -40.46
N LYS A 100 0.74 22.10 -40.14
CA LYS A 100 0.65 20.82 -39.45
C LYS A 100 0.98 21.04 -37.98
N GLY A 101 0.02 20.75 -37.12
CA GLY A 101 0.16 20.88 -35.68
C GLY A 101 0.16 19.54 -34.97
N GLN A 102 0.85 19.50 -33.84
CA GLN A 102 0.85 18.39 -32.91
C GLN A 102 0.55 18.92 -31.51
N ILE A 103 -0.25 18.17 -30.78
CA ILE A 103 -0.52 18.32 -29.36
C ILE A 103 0.20 17.21 -28.63
N GLY A 104 0.95 17.57 -27.60
CA GLY A 104 1.43 16.66 -26.56
C GLY A 104 0.67 16.93 -25.26
N LEU A 105 0.23 15.85 -24.63
CA LEU A 105 -0.52 15.87 -23.39
C LEU A 105 0.03 14.76 -22.49
N SER A 106 0.47 15.13 -21.30
CA SER A 106 0.88 14.18 -20.25
C SER A 106 0.13 14.53 -18.98
N LEU A 107 -0.66 13.58 -18.48
CA LEU A 107 -1.49 13.72 -17.29
C LEU A 107 -1.12 12.62 -16.28
N ARG A 108 -1.09 12.99 -15.01
CA ARG A 108 -0.96 12.07 -13.89
C ARG A 108 -2.23 12.06 -13.07
N PHE A 109 -2.74 10.87 -12.77
CA PHE A 109 -3.89 10.66 -11.90
C PHE A 109 -3.42 10.15 -10.54
N LEU A 110 -3.85 10.83 -9.48
CA LEU A 110 -3.50 10.50 -8.10
C LEU A 110 -4.77 10.31 -7.28
N LEU A 111 -4.82 9.27 -6.45
CA LEU A 111 -5.84 9.13 -5.43
C LEU A 111 -5.59 10.15 -4.32
N ASP A 112 -6.64 10.82 -3.88
CA ASP A 112 -6.61 11.92 -2.93
C ASP A 112 -7.11 11.47 -1.56
N GLY A 113 -6.20 11.00 -0.70
CA GLY A 113 -6.51 10.59 0.68
C GLY A 113 -5.67 11.40 1.68
N ASP A 114 -5.19 10.74 2.74
CA ASP A 114 -4.22 11.36 3.67
C ASP A 114 -2.92 11.80 2.98
N SER A 115 -2.59 11.15 1.86
CA SER A 115 -1.53 11.56 0.94
C SER A 115 -1.94 11.28 -0.50
N LEU A 116 -1.25 11.93 -1.44
CA LEU A 116 -1.47 11.70 -2.87
C LEU A 116 -0.79 10.38 -3.30
N VAL A 117 -1.60 9.39 -3.66
CA VAL A 117 -1.11 8.09 -4.13
C VAL A 117 -1.18 8.03 -5.64
N HIS A 118 -0.04 7.85 -6.29
CA HIS A 118 0.02 7.69 -7.75
C HIS A 118 -0.80 6.48 -8.23
N LEU A 119 -1.69 6.71 -9.21
CA LEU A 119 -2.49 5.67 -9.86
C LEU A 119 -1.97 5.36 -11.27
N LEU A 120 -1.89 6.38 -12.11
CA LEU A 120 -1.63 6.24 -13.54
C LEU A 120 -0.99 7.51 -14.10
N ASP A 121 0.03 7.34 -14.95
CA ASP A 121 0.48 8.37 -15.88
C ASP A 121 -0.09 8.05 -17.28
N TYR A 122 -0.60 9.06 -17.97
CA TYR A 122 -1.14 8.97 -19.33
C TYR A 122 -0.37 9.93 -20.22
N ASP A 123 0.22 9.40 -21.28
CA ASP A 123 0.87 10.17 -22.34
C ASP A 123 0.09 10.01 -23.64
N GLY A 124 -0.32 11.13 -24.22
CA GLY A 124 -1.12 11.15 -25.43
C GLY A 124 -1.03 12.48 -26.16
N GLY A 125 -1.97 12.68 -27.07
CA GLY A 125 -2.01 13.87 -27.89
C GLY A 125 -2.84 13.68 -29.15
N ALA A 126 -2.74 14.67 -30.03
CA ALA A 126 -3.44 14.68 -31.31
C ALA A 126 -2.58 15.35 -32.36
N ARG A 127 -2.84 15.01 -33.63
CA ARG A 127 -2.31 15.75 -34.78
C ARG A 127 -3.46 16.46 -35.46
N TYR A 128 -3.20 17.65 -35.96
CA TYR A 128 -4.17 18.39 -36.75
C TYR A 128 -3.50 19.06 -37.95
N THR A 129 -4.33 19.41 -38.93
CA THR A 129 -3.93 20.24 -40.06
C THR A 129 -4.93 21.36 -40.21
N ARG A 130 -4.44 22.60 -40.36
CA ARG A 130 -5.31 23.77 -40.52
C ARG A 130 -4.77 24.72 -41.58
N SER A 131 -5.69 25.52 -42.14
CA SER A 131 -5.33 26.74 -42.86
C SER A 131 -5.03 27.87 -41.87
N LEU A 132 -4.27 28.88 -42.31
CA LEU A 132 -4.06 30.11 -41.53
C LEU A 132 -5.41 30.77 -41.17
N GLY A 133 -5.49 31.33 -39.96
CA GLY A 133 -6.73 31.92 -39.42
C GLY A 133 -7.78 30.93 -38.89
N ARG A 134 -7.64 29.61 -39.10
CA ARG A 134 -8.58 28.59 -38.60
C ARG A 134 -8.16 27.99 -37.26
N TYR A 135 -8.18 28.81 -36.20
CA TYR A 135 -7.67 28.40 -34.87
C TYR A 135 -8.55 27.41 -34.10
N ALA A 136 -9.85 27.30 -34.44
CA ALA A 136 -10.77 26.38 -33.75
C ALA A 136 -10.33 24.91 -33.79
N VAL A 137 -9.57 24.52 -34.82
CA VAL A 137 -9.04 23.15 -34.98
C VAL A 137 -8.07 22.78 -33.86
N ILE A 138 -7.32 23.76 -33.33
CA ILE A 138 -6.38 23.55 -32.22
C ILE A 138 -7.16 23.16 -30.96
N GLY A 139 -8.25 23.88 -30.68
CA GLY A 139 -9.14 23.60 -29.54
C GLY A 139 -9.76 22.22 -29.64
N SER A 140 -10.33 21.88 -30.79
CA SER A 140 -10.93 20.55 -31.01
C SER A 140 -9.93 19.41 -30.85
N ALA A 141 -8.68 19.58 -31.30
CA ALA A 141 -7.63 18.58 -31.12
C ALA A 141 -7.19 18.46 -29.63
N MET A 142 -7.16 19.57 -28.88
CA MET A 142 -6.83 19.56 -27.45
C MET A 142 -7.95 18.91 -26.63
N GLU A 143 -9.20 19.30 -26.90
CA GLU A 143 -10.41 18.71 -26.32
C GLU A 143 -10.48 17.20 -26.58
N GLN A 144 -10.17 16.76 -27.81
CA GLN A 144 -10.07 15.33 -28.14
C GLN A 144 -8.98 14.62 -27.31
N SER A 145 -7.81 15.24 -27.16
CA SER A 145 -6.69 14.65 -26.40
C SER A 145 -7.05 14.49 -24.92
N LEU A 146 -7.64 15.52 -24.31
CA LEU A 146 -8.13 15.48 -22.93
C LEU A 146 -9.26 14.45 -22.76
N GLY A 147 -10.21 14.41 -23.70
CA GLY A 147 -11.30 13.44 -23.65
C GLY A 147 -10.82 11.99 -23.76
N ASN A 148 -9.82 11.73 -24.61
CA ASN A 148 -9.18 10.42 -24.70
C ASN A 148 -8.51 10.03 -23.37
N ALA A 149 -7.81 10.96 -22.73
CA ALA A 149 -7.16 10.72 -21.44
C ALA A 149 -8.18 10.35 -20.33
N LEU A 150 -9.29 11.08 -20.25
CA LEU A 150 -10.34 10.82 -19.27
C LEU A 150 -11.08 9.50 -19.53
N ASN A 151 -11.36 9.17 -20.79
CA ASN A 151 -11.92 7.85 -21.15
C ASN A 151 -10.97 6.73 -20.77
N TYR A 152 -9.68 6.87 -21.11
CA TYR A 152 -8.66 5.88 -20.78
C TYR A 152 -8.56 5.66 -19.27
N PHE A 153 -8.48 6.75 -18.49
CA PHE A 153 -8.43 6.64 -17.04
C PHE A 153 -9.69 5.99 -16.47
N ASN A 154 -10.88 6.35 -16.97
CA ASN A 154 -12.14 5.73 -16.55
C ASN A 154 -12.18 4.22 -16.86
N GLU A 155 -11.75 3.80 -18.04
CA GLU A 155 -11.65 2.38 -18.38
C GLU A 155 -10.63 1.66 -17.50
N TRP A 156 -9.45 2.25 -17.32
CA TRP A 156 -8.38 1.71 -16.50
C TRP A 156 -8.83 1.51 -15.06
N ILE A 157 -9.40 2.54 -14.42
CA ILE A 157 -9.79 2.44 -13.00
C ILE A 157 -10.93 1.44 -12.78
N ASN A 158 -11.87 1.33 -13.71
CA ASN A 158 -12.93 0.32 -13.64
C ASN A 158 -12.37 -1.11 -13.73
N GLN A 159 -11.31 -1.33 -14.53
CA GLN A 159 -10.64 -2.63 -14.62
C GLN A 159 -9.77 -2.92 -13.39
N GLN A 160 -9.18 -1.88 -12.78
CA GLN A 160 -8.25 -2.01 -11.66
C GLN A 160 -8.94 -2.06 -10.30
N ALA A 161 -10.11 -1.42 -10.14
CA ALA A 161 -10.84 -1.35 -8.88
C ALA A 161 -10.99 -2.71 -8.14
N PRO A 162 -11.29 -3.85 -8.80
CA PRO A 162 -11.45 -5.11 -8.09
C PRO A 162 -10.13 -5.79 -7.67
N ARG A 163 -8.97 -5.35 -8.16
CA ARG A 163 -7.69 -6.11 -8.06
C ARG A 163 -6.47 -5.28 -7.67
N ASN A 164 -6.57 -3.96 -7.69
CA ASN A 164 -5.45 -3.08 -7.35
C ASN A 164 -5.54 -2.69 -5.88
N ILE A 165 -4.48 -3.01 -5.12
CA ILE A 165 -4.43 -2.76 -3.68
C ILE A 165 -4.57 -1.28 -3.32
N LYS A 166 -4.10 -0.37 -4.19
CA LYS A 166 -4.26 1.08 -4.01
C LYS A 166 -5.71 1.56 -4.11
N LEU A 167 -6.59 0.74 -4.68
CA LEU A 167 -8.01 1.06 -4.89
C LEU A 167 -8.93 0.26 -3.95
N ALA A 168 -8.37 -0.64 -3.14
CA ALA A 168 -9.13 -1.46 -2.22
C ALA A 168 -9.86 -0.58 -1.19
N GLN A 169 -11.09 -0.94 -0.86
CA GLN A 169 -11.97 -0.16 0.02
C GLN A 169 -12.16 -0.81 1.40
N GLY A 170 -11.50 -1.93 1.65
CA GLY A 170 -11.58 -2.62 2.92
C GLY A 170 -10.67 -3.83 2.95
N LEU A 171 -10.56 -4.41 4.13
CA LEU A 171 -9.74 -5.56 4.42
C LEU A 171 -10.59 -6.64 5.09
N ASP A 172 -10.44 -7.86 4.61
CA ASP A 172 -10.99 -9.07 5.24
C ASP A 172 -9.81 -9.86 5.79
N LEU A 173 -9.80 -10.01 7.10
CA LEU A 173 -8.73 -10.66 7.84
C LEU A 173 -9.14 -12.08 8.21
N GLU A 174 -8.30 -13.03 7.88
CA GLU A 174 -8.33 -14.38 8.43
C GLU A 174 -7.02 -14.64 9.17
N ILE A 175 -7.10 -15.07 10.43
CA ILE A 175 -5.90 -15.41 11.21
C ILE A 175 -5.83 -16.92 11.33
N VAL A 176 -4.72 -17.50 10.87
CA VAL A 176 -4.47 -18.93 10.90
C VAL A 176 -3.18 -19.24 11.66
N ASP A 177 -3.16 -20.33 12.42
CA ASP A 177 -1.92 -20.83 13.00
C ASP A 177 -1.14 -21.61 11.93
N TYR A 178 0.17 -21.43 11.89
CA TYR A 178 1.03 -22.19 10.99
C TYR A 178 0.93 -23.69 11.31
N PRO A 179 0.82 -24.56 10.29
CA PRO A 179 0.66 -25.99 10.52
C PRO A 179 1.85 -26.55 11.30
N ALA A 180 1.56 -27.44 12.27
CA ALA A 180 2.56 -28.10 13.09
C ALA A 180 3.37 -29.15 12.29
N ALA A 181 4.18 -28.68 11.34
CA ALA A 181 5.09 -29.49 10.56
C ALA A 181 6.53 -29.20 11.01
N GLU A 182 7.21 -30.18 11.60
CA GLU A 182 8.64 -30.06 11.90
C GLU A 182 9.42 -29.81 10.60
N LYS A 183 10.19 -28.72 10.58
CA LYS A 183 10.96 -28.32 9.40
C LYS A 183 12.37 -27.94 9.81
N GLY A 184 13.30 -28.87 9.60
CA GLY A 184 14.73 -28.65 9.88
C GLY A 184 15.00 -28.33 11.35
N ASP A 185 15.44 -27.10 11.61
CA ASP A 185 15.86 -26.62 12.93
C ASP A 185 14.71 -26.14 13.82
N THR A 186 13.48 -26.10 13.30
CA THR A 186 12.36 -25.44 13.98
C THR A 186 11.32 -26.45 14.46
N VAL A 187 10.96 -26.35 15.75
CA VAL A 187 9.79 -27.00 16.34
C VAL A 187 8.66 -25.97 16.39
N PHE A 188 7.54 -26.24 15.73
CA PHE A 188 6.36 -25.38 15.83
C PHE A 188 5.44 -25.86 16.96
N TYR A 189 4.80 -24.90 17.63
CA TYR A 189 3.95 -25.19 18.78
C TYR A 189 2.74 -26.01 18.36
N HIS A 190 2.48 -27.10 19.07
CA HIS A 190 1.25 -27.87 18.94
C HIS A 190 0.88 -28.48 20.29
N PRO A 191 -0.41 -28.49 20.69
CA PRO A 191 -0.84 -29.08 21.95
C PRO A 191 -0.36 -30.54 22.13
N ASP A 192 -0.35 -31.31 21.04
CA ASP A 192 0.01 -32.73 21.01
C ASP A 192 1.51 -32.99 20.75
N ARG A 193 2.31 -31.97 20.42
CA ARG A 193 3.78 -32.09 20.27
C ARG A 193 4.47 -31.36 21.41
N LYS A 194 4.65 -32.06 22.53
CA LYS A 194 5.47 -31.59 23.66
C LYS A 194 6.94 -31.64 23.30
N LEU A 195 7.73 -30.71 23.81
CA LEU A 195 9.19 -30.70 23.64
C LEU A 195 9.81 -32.00 24.15
N ASP A 196 10.87 -32.43 23.47
CA ASP A 196 11.74 -33.52 23.89
C ASP A 196 13.17 -32.99 24.08
N TRP A 197 13.99 -33.65 24.92
CA TRP A 197 15.39 -33.26 25.08
C TRP A 197 16.21 -33.40 23.80
N ASP A 198 15.74 -34.19 22.84
CA ASP A 198 16.30 -34.26 21.49
C ASP A 198 16.07 -32.98 20.69
N ASP A 199 15.16 -32.09 21.08
CA ASP A 199 15.00 -30.78 20.43
C ASP A 199 16.13 -29.80 20.82
N PHE A 200 16.91 -30.07 21.87
CA PHE A 200 17.97 -29.17 22.37
C PHE A 200 19.33 -29.53 21.76
N LYS A 201 19.62 -29.00 20.57
CA LYS A 201 20.79 -29.37 19.76
C LYS A 201 22.00 -28.45 19.95
N ALA A 202 21.84 -27.29 20.58
CA ALA A 202 22.93 -26.37 20.84
C ALA A 202 23.88 -26.90 21.93
N ARG A 203 25.10 -26.36 21.99
CA ARG A 203 26.05 -26.67 23.06
C ARG A 203 25.92 -25.67 24.21
N PRO A 204 25.98 -26.11 25.48
CA PRO A 204 26.06 -25.20 26.61
C PRO A 204 27.23 -24.23 26.51
N HIS A 205 26.99 -22.95 26.77
CA HIS A 205 28.04 -21.94 26.80
C HIS A 205 29.04 -22.23 27.93
N THR A 206 30.33 -22.13 27.61
CA THR A 206 31.40 -22.24 28.60
C THR A 206 31.31 -21.06 29.58
N GLY A 207 31.00 -21.34 30.84
CA GLY A 207 30.84 -20.32 31.89
C GLY A 207 29.40 -19.93 32.25
N SER A 208 28.39 -20.43 31.53
CA SER A 208 26.99 -20.22 31.94
C SER A 208 26.68 -20.99 33.24
N SER A 209 26.13 -20.27 34.23
CA SER A 209 25.60 -20.82 35.49
C SER A 209 24.26 -21.54 35.31
N TYR A 210 23.60 -21.37 34.16
CA TYR A 210 22.32 -22.01 33.87
C TYR A 210 22.47 -23.49 33.51
N ALA A 211 21.43 -24.26 33.85
CA ALA A 211 21.39 -25.70 33.63
C ALA A 211 20.81 -26.08 32.26
N ALA A 212 19.96 -25.22 31.70
CA ALA A 212 19.41 -25.28 30.36
C ALA A 212 19.06 -23.87 29.87
N SER A 213 18.80 -23.74 28.58
CA SER A 213 18.30 -22.52 27.95
C SER A 213 17.52 -22.91 26.70
N ILE A 214 16.29 -22.42 26.61
CA ILE A 214 15.42 -22.58 25.44
C ILE A 214 15.30 -21.26 24.69
N PHE A 215 15.29 -21.33 23.36
CA PHE A 215 14.93 -20.20 22.52
C PHE A 215 13.53 -20.42 21.94
N THR A 216 12.54 -19.68 22.45
CA THR A 216 11.18 -19.64 21.91
C THR A 216 10.86 -18.25 21.38
N SER A 217 10.10 -18.20 20.30
CA SER A 217 9.65 -16.94 19.72
C SER A 217 8.42 -17.14 18.84
N PHE A 218 7.95 -16.05 18.25
CA PHE A 218 6.86 -16.07 17.30
C PHE A 218 7.14 -15.15 16.13
N ALA A 219 6.48 -15.41 15.02
CA ALA A 219 6.51 -14.61 13.82
C ALA A 219 5.13 -14.61 13.16
N TRP A 220 4.90 -13.69 12.24
CA TRP A 220 3.72 -13.73 11.39
C TRP A 220 4.12 -13.47 9.95
N GLU A 221 3.32 -13.99 9.02
CA GLU A 221 3.43 -13.75 7.59
C GLU A 221 2.05 -13.38 7.05
N GLY A 222 2.01 -12.53 6.03
CA GLY A 222 0.79 -12.15 5.34
C GLY A 222 0.98 -12.29 3.83
N ASP A 223 0.00 -12.88 3.15
CA ASP A 223 -0.07 -12.93 1.68
C ASP A 223 -1.30 -12.14 1.20
N PRO A 224 -1.21 -10.79 1.14
CA PRO A 224 -2.35 -9.95 0.79
C PRO A 224 -2.73 -10.13 -0.68
N LYS A 225 -3.99 -10.47 -0.92
CA LYS A 225 -4.59 -10.52 -2.26
C LYS A 225 -5.72 -9.53 -2.36
N VAL A 226 -6.01 -9.05 -3.57
CA VAL A 226 -7.14 -8.14 -3.78
C VAL A 226 -8.17 -8.83 -4.64
N GLU A 227 -9.33 -9.03 -4.06
CA GLU A 227 -10.48 -9.68 -4.69
C GLU A 227 -11.73 -8.87 -4.39
N ASP A 228 -12.52 -8.59 -5.43
CA ASP A 228 -13.74 -7.78 -5.34
C ASP A 228 -13.54 -6.43 -4.64
N GLY A 229 -12.37 -5.81 -4.85
CA GLY A 229 -12.03 -4.49 -4.30
C GLY A 229 -11.75 -4.49 -2.79
N ARG A 230 -11.50 -5.65 -2.20
CA ARG A 230 -11.11 -5.82 -0.80
C ARG A 230 -9.79 -6.58 -0.70
N VAL A 231 -8.96 -6.20 0.28
CA VAL A 231 -7.75 -6.94 0.63
C VAL A 231 -8.17 -8.19 1.40
N LYS A 232 -7.91 -9.37 0.86
CA LYS A 232 -7.97 -10.65 1.57
C LYS A 232 -6.60 -10.90 2.19
N LEU A 233 -6.54 -10.87 3.51
CA LEU A 233 -5.31 -11.09 4.26
C LEU A 233 -5.43 -12.36 5.10
N GLU A 234 -4.74 -13.41 4.67
CA GLU A 234 -4.46 -14.56 5.53
C GLU A 234 -3.20 -14.24 6.36
N LEU A 235 -3.40 -14.02 7.66
CA LEU A 235 -2.34 -13.76 8.62
C LEU A 235 -1.92 -15.09 9.27
N VAL A 236 -0.81 -15.64 8.79
CA VAL A 236 -0.25 -16.91 9.26
C VAL A 236 0.66 -16.64 10.45
N VAL A 237 0.27 -17.10 11.64
CA VAL A 237 1.03 -16.88 12.88
C VAL A 237 1.82 -18.14 13.25
N LYS A 238 3.10 -17.97 13.55
CA LYS A 238 4.06 -19.03 13.87
C LYS A 238 4.48 -18.89 15.32
N VAL A 239 4.32 -19.94 16.10
CA VAL A 239 4.91 -20.06 17.44
C VAL A 239 5.95 -21.16 17.38
N PHE A 240 7.19 -20.86 17.71
CA PHE A 240 8.28 -21.79 17.45
C PHE A 240 9.41 -21.79 18.49
N MET A 241 10.15 -22.89 18.48
CA MET A 241 11.40 -23.10 19.20
C MET A 241 12.51 -23.44 18.20
N LEU A 242 13.72 -22.90 18.41
CA LEU A 242 14.89 -23.19 17.58
C LEU A 242 15.81 -24.22 18.23
N LYS A 243 15.98 -25.37 17.58
CA LYS A 243 16.77 -26.51 18.09
C LYS A 243 18.24 -26.14 18.24
N SER A 244 18.82 -25.46 17.25
CA SER A 244 20.22 -25.02 17.23
C SER A 244 20.54 -23.86 18.19
N SER A 245 19.51 -23.22 18.76
CA SER A 245 19.65 -22.12 19.73
C SER A 245 19.29 -22.53 21.17
N SER A 246 18.93 -23.79 21.39
CA SER A 246 18.52 -24.30 22.70
C SER A 246 19.43 -25.44 23.16
N TRP A 247 19.84 -25.43 24.43
CA TRP A 247 20.74 -26.41 25.02
C TRP A 247 20.33 -26.81 26.44
N ALA A 248 20.75 -28.00 26.87
CA ALA A 248 20.58 -28.45 28.25
C ALA A 248 21.79 -29.28 28.71
N ARG A 249 22.23 -29.08 29.96
CA ARG A 249 23.23 -29.93 30.61
C ARG A 249 22.59 -31.25 31.03
N SER A 250 23.39 -32.33 31.07
CA SER A 250 22.91 -33.65 31.49
C SER A 250 22.23 -33.65 32.85
N SER A 251 22.69 -32.81 33.78
CA SER A 251 22.11 -32.66 35.12
C SER A 251 20.70 -32.08 35.16
N ARG A 252 20.20 -31.50 34.06
CA ARG A 252 18.85 -30.95 33.93
C ARG A 252 17.94 -31.80 33.04
N LYS A 253 18.47 -32.85 32.41
CA LYS A 253 17.73 -33.72 31.48
C LYS A 253 16.83 -34.72 32.22
N ASP A 254 15.84 -34.20 32.94
CA ASP A 254 14.79 -34.99 33.60
C ASP A 254 13.39 -34.44 33.26
N ALA A 255 12.35 -35.10 33.78
CA ALA A 255 10.95 -34.72 33.52
C ALA A 255 10.57 -33.34 34.09
N TYR A 256 11.21 -32.93 35.18
CA TYR A 256 10.94 -31.63 35.81
C TYR A 256 11.60 -30.49 35.02
N GLY A 257 12.85 -30.70 34.59
CA GLY A 257 13.59 -29.76 33.77
C GLY A 257 12.89 -29.51 32.44
N ILE A 258 12.43 -30.57 31.75
CA ILE A 258 11.77 -30.38 30.45
C ILE A 258 10.41 -29.72 30.59
N ASN A 259 9.71 -29.95 31.71
CA ASN A 259 8.48 -29.23 32.01
C ASN A 259 8.74 -27.72 32.13
N HIS A 260 9.81 -27.30 32.79
CA HIS A 260 10.18 -25.90 32.91
C HIS A 260 10.42 -25.26 31.53
N GLU A 261 11.15 -25.94 30.64
CA GLU A 261 11.39 -25.45 29.27
C GLU A 261 10.11 -25.46 28.41
N GLN A 262 9.24 -26.47 28.57
CA GLN A 262 7.93 -26.51 27.91
C GLN A 262 7.07 -25.31 28.30
N ARG A 263 7.15 -24.85 29.56
CA ARG A 263 6.38 -23.69 30.02
C ARG A 263 6.85 -22.38 29.40
N HIS A 264 8.14 -22.22 29.09
CA HIS A 264 8.60 -21.10 28.25
C HIS A 264 7.93 -21.10 26.87
N PHE A 265 7.79 -22.28 26.26
CA PHE A 265 7.09 -22.40 24.97
C PHE A 265 5.58 -22.13 25.06
N ASP A 266 4.96 -22.58 26.16
CA ASP A 266 3.55 -22.30 26.47
C ASP A 266 3.30 -20.80 26.71
N ILE A 267 4.22 -20.09 27.39
CA ILE A 267 4.18 -18.63 27.56
C ILE A 267 4.18 -17.92 26.22
N THR A 268 5.06 -18.31 25.30
CA THR A 268 5.07 -17.77 23.93
C THR A 268 3.72 -17.96 23.24
N LYS A 269 3.09 -19.14 23.39
CA LYS A 269 1.75 -19.40 22.84
C LYS A 269 0.68 -18.48 23.43
N ILE A 270 0.64 -18.32 24.76
CA ILE A 270 -0.32 -17.42 25.44
C ILE A 270 -0.23 -16.01 24.89
N VAL A 271 0.99 -15.48 24.79
CA VAL A 271 1.23 -14.12 24.31
C VAL A 271 0.81 -13.97 22.84
N VAL A 272 1.00 -15.00 22.04
CA VAL A 272 0.52 -15.03 20.64
C VAL A 272 -1.00 -15.09 20.54
N GLU A 273 -1.69 -15.80 21.42
CA GLU A 273 -3.16 -15.77 21.45
C GLU A 273 -3.67 -14.36 21.76
N ARG A 274 -3.05 -13.66 22.70
CA ARG A 274 -3.34 -12.24 23.00
C ARG A 274 -3.05 -11.34 21.80
N PHE A 275 -1.98 -11.59 21.05
CA PHE A 275 -1.72 -10.88 19.79
C PHE A 275 -2.85 -11.07 18.79
N LYS A 276 -3.30 -12.30 18.57
CA LYS A 276 -4.42 -12.60 17.65
C LYS A 276 -5.70 -11.90 18.09
N GLU A 277 -6.01 -11.86 19.38
CA GLU A 277 -7.15 -11.10 19.92
C GLU A 277 -7.02 -9.59 19.66
N LYS A 278 -5.85 -9.01 19.97
CA LYS A 278 -5.58 -7.59 19.74
C LYS A 278 -5.67 -7.24 18.25
N VAL A 279 -5.13 -8.07 17.35
CA VAL A 279 -5.25 -7.86 15.89
C VAL A 279 -6.72 -7.84 15.46
N ARG A 280 -7.56 -8.77 15.93
CA ARG A 280 -8.99 -8.81 15.60
C ARG A 280 -9.78 -7.58 16.06
N GLN A 281 -9.26 -6.85 17.04
CA GLN A 281 -9.87 -5.63 17.58
C GLN A 281 -9.38 -4.36 16.88
N LEU A 282 -8.35 -4.45 16.02
CA LEU A 282 -7.88 -3.31 15.23
C LEU A 282 -8.84 -3.05 14.06
N GLU A 283 -9.23 -1.78 13.89
CA GLU A 283 -9.88 -1.31 12.67
C GLU A 283 -8.83 -1.18 11.55
N LEU A 284 -8.50 -2.27 10.85
CA LEU A 284 -7.45 -2.28 9.83
C LEU A 284 -7.97 -1.80 8.46
N GLY A 285 -7.21 -0.90 7.81
CA GLY A 285 -7.45 -0.43 6.45
C GLY A 285 -6.43 -1.01 5.46
N PRO A 286 -6.75 -1.08 4.16
CA PRO A 286 -5.80 -1.47 3.10
C PRO A 286 -4.48 -0.66 3.10
N GLU A 287 -4.53 0.58 3.56
CA GLU A 287 -3.43 1.53 3.59
C GLU A 287 -2.47 1.36 4.79
N ASP A 288 -2.92 0.77 5.90
CA ASP A 288 -2.19 0.80 7.17
C ASP A 288 -2.03 -0.56 7.88
N TYR A 289 -2.66 -1.62 7.36
CA TYR A 289 -2.72 -2.91 8.06
C TYR A 289 -1.34 -3.47 8.41
N ASP A 290 -0.39 -3.44 7.46
CA ASP A 290 0.95 -3.99 7.61
C ASP A 290 1.72 -3.27 8.73
N GLY A 291 1.69 -1.94 8.71
CA GLY A 291 2.33 -1.11 9.73
C GLY A 291 1.73 -1.31 11.12
N ARG A 292 0.40 -1.43 11.23
CA ARG A 292 -0.30 -1.60 12.51
C ARG A 292 -0.11 -2.98 13.11
N ILE A 293 -0.20 -4.04 12.29
CA ILE A 293 0.11 -5.40 12.73
C ILE A 293 1.59 -5.50 13.13
N GLY A 294 2.50 -4.90 12.34
CA GLY A 294 3.93 -4.85 12.66
C GLY A 294 4.24 -4.13 13.97
N TYR A 295 3.59 -3.00 14.24
CA TYR A 295 3.73 -2.30 15.53
C TYR A 295 3.22 -3.15 16.69
N LEU A 296 2.05 -3.76 16.54
CA LEU A 296 1.47 -4.63 17.56
C LEU A 296 2.34 -5.88 17.82
N TYR A 297 3.00 -6.40 16.79
CA TYR A 297 3.98 -7.48 16.92
C TYR A 297 5.14 -7.07 17.83
N ILE A 298 5.70 -5.88 17.67
CA ILE A 298 6.81 -5.39 18.52
C ILE A 298 6.38 -5.26 19.98
N GLU A 299 5.19 -4.72 20.24
CA GLU A 299 4.64 -4.60 21.60
C GLU A 299 4.40 -5.98 22.23
N THR A 300 3.86 -6.91 21.44
CA THR A 300 3.64 -8.29 21.86
C THR A 300 4.96 -9.01 22.14
N TYR A 301 5.99 -8.78 21.33
CA TYR A 301 7.33 -9.32 21.56
C TYR A 301 7.95 -8.84 22.87
N ARG A 302 7.73 -7.56 23.22
CA ARG A 302 8.12 -7.02 24.54
C ARG A 302 7.33 -7.66 25.68
N GLU A 303 6.02 -7.86 25.51
CA GLU A 303 5.18 -8.58 26.46
C GLU A 303 5.69 -10.01 26.71
N MET A 304 6.04 -10.73 25.63
CA MET A 304 6.61 -12.08 25.68
C MET A 304 7.88 -12.11 26.52
N ASN A 305 8.85 -11.24 26.24
CA ASN A 305 10.12 -11.23 26.97
C ASN A 305 9.91 -10.91 28.45
N LYS A 306 9.07 -9.92 28.77
CA LYS A 306 8.75 -9.58 30.15
C LYS A 306 8.11 -10.75 30.91
N MET A 307 7.24 -11.52 30.25
CA MET A 307 6.58 -12.67 30.87
C MET A 307 7.55 -13.85 31.06
N GLN A 308 8.46 -14.08 30.11
CA GLN A 308 9.52 -15.08 30.25
C GLN A 308 10.51 -14.72 31.37
N GLU A 309 10.93 -13.46 31.46
CA GLU A 309 11.79 -12.95 32.53
C GLU A 309 11.13 -13.11 33.90
N ALA A 310 9.85 -12.70 34.04
CA ALA A 310 9.12 -12.85 35.29
C ALA A 310 8.99 -14.33 35.72
N TYR A 311 8.73 -15.22 34.76
CA TYR A 311 8.65 -16.66 35.03
C TYR A 311 10.00 -17.22 35.50
N ASP A 312 11.11 -16.86 34.86
CA ASP A 312 12.44 -17.28 35.27
C ASP A 312 12.83 -16.72 36.66
N ASP A 313 12.59 -15.43 36.91
CA ASP A 313 12.92 -14.77 38.17
C ASP A 313 12.13 -15.37 39.34
N GLU A 314 10.81 -15.54 39.18
CA GLU A 314 9.93 -16.03 40.25
C GLU A 314 10.12 -17.51 40.54
N THR A 315 10.44 -18.32 39.52
CA THR A 315 10.75 -19.75 39.70
C THR A 315 12.20 -20.00 40.08
N ASP A 316 13.02 -18.96 40.17
CA ASP A 316 14.44 -19.05 40.43
C ASP A 316 15.15 -19.96 39.38
N HIS A 317 14.84 -19.73 38.10
CA HIS A 317 15.20 -20.55 36.94
C HIS A 317 14.80 -22.03 37.12
N GLY A 318 13.58 -22.23 37.63
CA GLY A 318 12.99 -23.51 37.96
C GLY A 318 13.52 -24.18 39.24
N ARG A 319 14.33 -23.51 40.07
CA ARG A 319 14.79 -24.09 41.36
C ARG A 319 13.71 -24.05 42.43
N ASN A 320 12.81 -23.08 42.38
CA ASN A 320 11.68 -22.94 43.30
C ASN A 320 10.46 -23.74 42.80
N LYS A 321 10.30 -24.96 43.35
CA LYS A 321 9.22 -25.89 42.96
C LYS A 321 7.82 -25.38 43.28
N ASP A 322 7.66 -24.60 44.35
CA ASP A 322 6.34 -24.07 44.73
C ASP A 322 5.91 -22.94 43.78
N ALA A 323 6.83 -22.06 43.39
CA ALA A 323 6.58 -21.05 42.36
C ALA A 323 6.31 -21.71 40.99
N GLN A 324 7.10 -22.72 40.63
CA GLN A 324 6.89 -23.50 39.40
C GLN A 324 5.48 -24.10 39.33
N ARG A 325 4.98 -24.66 40.45
CA ARG A 325 3.63 -25.24 40.51
C ARG A 325 2.55 -24.17 40.25
N LYS A 326 2.68 -22.99 40.87
CA LYS A 326 1.75 -21.87 40.65
C LYS A 326 1.77 -21.39 39.20
N TRP A 327 2.96 -21.26 38.61
CA TRP A 327 3.10 -20.89 37.21
C TRP A 327 2.51 -21.95 36.27
N ASN A 328 2.71 -23.24 36.55
CA ASN A 328 2.09 -24.32 35.80
C ASN A 328 0.56 -24.20 35.80
N GLU A 329 -0.05 -24.02 36.98
CA GLU A 329 -1.50 -23.84 37.11
C GLU A 329 -2.01 -22.61 36.34
N TYR A 330 -1.31 -21.49 36.46
CA TYR A 330 -1.65 -20.26 35.75
C TYR A 330 -1.54 -20.42 34.22
N ILE A 331 -0.44 -20.99 33.73
CA ILE A 331 -0.23 -21.24 32.28
C ILE A 331 -1.30 -22.18 31.74
N ASP A 332 -1.63 -23.25 32.46
CA ASP A 332 -2.67 -24.19 32.06
C ASP A 332 -4.05 -23.52 32.00
N GLN A 333 -4.36 -22.63 32.95
CA GLN A 333 -5.59 -21.82 32.94
C GLN A 333 -5.63 -20.83 31.77
N GLU A 334 -4.53 -20.13 31.48
CA GLU A 334 -4.46 -19.20 30.35
C GLU A 334 -4.63 -19.94 29.02
N LEU A 335 -3.93 -21.06 28.81
CA LEU A 335 -4.05 -21.86 27.60
C LEU A 335 -5.46 -22.45 27.41
N ALA A 336 -6.16 -22.78 28.51
CA ALA A 336 -7.51 -23.32 28.44
C ALA A 336 -8.54 -22.33 27.87
N LYS A 337 -8.25 -21.02 27.85
CA LYS A 337 -9.12 -20.00 27.23
C LYS A 337 -9.15 -20.09 25.71
N TYR A 338 -8.18 -20.77 25.11
CA TYR A 338 -7.94 -20.80 23.67
C TYR A 338 -8.08 -22.21 23.06
N ARG A 339 -8.69 -23.14 23.80
CA ARG A 339 -8.92 -24.54 23.40
C ARG A 339 -10.30 -24.79 22.85
#